data_AF-A0A2M4C2B9-F1
#
_entry.id   AF-A0A2M4C2B9-F1
#
_cell.length_a   1.000
_cell.length_b   1.000
_cell.length_c   1.000
_cell.angle_alpha   90.00
_cell.angle_beta   90.00
_cell.angle_gamma   90.00
#
_symmetry.space_group_name_H-M   'P 1'
#
loop_
_entity.id
_entity.type
_entity.pdbx_description
1 polymer ?
#
loop_
_entity_poly.entity_id
_entity_poly.type
_entity_poly.pdbx_seq_one_letter_code
_entity_poly.pdbx_strand_id
1 'polypeptide(L)'
;MTFAVVGILGHFSKTVLLFFIPQVLNFLYSVPQLFRFIPCPRHRMPKHDPATDLLHISRTQFRVSELNAIGRLCYHVFRHLRLIRCELSTEDGGQTVTCNNFTIINFAILLTGPIREDRLNRLLVGFQLICALFAFTIRYPLAHYFYEAK
;
A
#
# COMPACT_ATOMS: atom_id res chain seq x y z
N MET A 1 10.74 7.63 15.37
CA MET A 1 11.29 8.80 16.09
C MET A 1 12.65 9.22 15.55
N THR A 2 13.66 8.35 15.49
CA THR A 2 15.03 8.68 15.05
C THR A 2 15.09 9.43 13.71
N PHE A 3 14.46 8.93 12.64
CA PHE A 3 14.46 9.58 11.32
C PHE A 3 13.81 10.97 11.32
N ALA A 4 12.74 11.15 12.10
CA ALA A 4 12.07 12.44 12.23
C ALA A 4 12.95 13.45 12.97
N VAL A 5 13.56 13.03 14.09
CA VAL A 5 14.45 13.88 14.89
C VAL A 5 15.65 14.34 14.05
N VAL A 6 16.35 13.40 13.40
CA VAL A 6 17.51 13.71 12.57
C VAL A 6 17.12 14.59 11.37
N GLY A 7 15.97 14.32 10.73
CA GLY A 7 15.49 15.13 9.61
C GLY A 7 15.09 16.56 9.99
N ILE A 8 14.48 16.75 11.17
CA ILE A 8 14.07 18.06 11.66
C ILE A 8 15.29 18.86 12.13
N LEU A 9 16.11 18.30 13.01
CA LEU A 9 17.30 18.99 13.55
C LEU A 9 18.35 19.26 12.48
N GLY A 10 18.46 18.39 11.49
CA GLY A 10 19.35 18.57 10.35
C GLY A 10 18.79 19.46 9.22
N HIS A 11 17.56 19.97 9.35
CA HIS A 11 16.88 20.77 8.32
C HIS A 11 16.76 20.11 6.93
N PHE A 12 16.81 18.78 6.85
CA PHE A 12 16.66 18.00 5.60
C PHE A 12 15.45 17.08 5.61
N SER A 13 14.41 17.41 6.39
CA SER A 13 13.16 16.65 6.50
C SER A 13 12.50 16.34 5.14
N LYS A 14 12.57 17.28 4.19
CA LYS A 14 12.09 17.08 2.81
C LYS A 14 12.80 15.93 2.11
N THR A 15 14.13 15.82 2.26
CA THR A 15 14.89 14.70 1.69
C THR A 15 14.61 13.40 2.43
N VAL A 16 14.50 13.43 3.77
CA VAL A 16 14.09 12.23 4.53
C VAL A 16 12.76 11.71 4.00
N LEU A 17 11.80 12.60 3.73
CA LEU A 17 10.50 12.21 3.19
C LEU A 17 10.60 11.55 1.79
N LEU A 18 11.54 11.99 0.94
CA LEU A 18 11.82 11.33 -0.35
C LEU A 18 12.37 9.90 -0.16
N PHE A 19 13.18 9.64 0.87
CA PHE A 19 13.58 8.26 1.18
C PHE A 19 12.41 7.42 1.69
N PHE A 20 11.34 8.05 2.17
CA PHE A 20 10.14 7.38 2.68
C PHE A 20 9.04 7.18 1.62
N ILE A 21 9.37 7.27 0.32
CA ILE A 21 8.39 7.09 -0.77
C ILE A 21 7.60 5.78 -0.63
N PRO A 22 8.20 4.59 -0.44
CA PRO A 22 7.43 3.35 -0.29
C PRO A 22 6.46 3.36 0.89
N GLN A 23 6.87 3.97 2.01
CA GLN A 23 6.06 4.11 3.23
C GLN A 23 4.89 5.06 3.01
N VAL A 24 5.13 6.19 2.34
CA VAL A 24 4.09 7.16 1.97
C VAL A 24 3.09 6.52 0.99
N LEU A 25 3.57 5.80 -0.03
CA LEU A 25 2.69 5.10 -0.97
C LEU A 25 1.83 4.04 -0.27
N ASN A 26 2.43 3.22 0.59
CA ASN A 26 1.68 2.25 1.39
C ASN A 26 0.64 2.93 2.29
N PHE A 27 0.99 4.07 2.91
CA PHE A 27 0.07 4.86 3.72
C PHE A 27 -1.11 5.36 2.89
N LEU A 28 -0.86 6.04 1.77
CA LEU A 28 -1.90 6.57 0.88
C LEU A 28 -2.81 5.46 0.34
N TYR A 29 -2.26 4.32 -0.03
CA TYR A 29 -3.05 3.16 -0.44
C TYR A 29 -3.90 2.59 0.71
N SER A 30 -3.37 2.62 1.94
CA SER A 30 -4.06 2.15 3.15
C SER A 30 -5.13 3.12 3.68
N VAL A 31 -5.14 4.39 3.25
CA VAL A 31 -6.00 5.47 3.79
C VAL A 31 -7.47 5.05 3.90
N PRO A 32 -8.12 4.46 2.86
CA PRO A 32 -9.54 4.14 2.96
C PRO A 32 -9.86 3.11 4.04
N GLN A 33 -8.94 2.19 4.35
CA GLN A 33 -9.08 1.26 5.46
C GLN A 33 -8.76 1.93 6.80
N LEU A 34 -7.72 2.76 6.87
CA LEU A 34 -7.30 3.42 8.11
C LEU A 34 -8.38 4.36 8.68
N PHE A 35 -9.05 5.12 7.82
CA PHE A 35 -10.18 5.99 8.21
C PHE A 35 -11.51 5.24 8.29
N ARG A 36 -11.51 3.91 8.14
CA ARG A 36 -12.69 3.04 8.21
C ARG A 36 -13.79 3.38 7.19
N PHE A 37 -13.43 4.01 6.06
CA PHE A 37 -14.36 4.16 4.93
C PHE A 37 -14.65 2.81 4.28
N ILE A 38 -13.70 1.88 4.36
CA ILE A 38 -13.81 0.47 4.02
C ILE A 38 -13.43 -0.33 5.27
N PRO A 39 -14.11 -1.46 5.56
CA PRO A 39 -13.80 -2.26 6.73
C PRO A 39 -12.31 -2.63 6.81
N CYS A 40 -11.70 -2.29 7.94
CA CYS A 40 -10.30 -2.56 8.22
C CYS A 40 -10.19 -3.72 9.21
N PRO A 41 -9.71 -4.90 8.80
CA PRO A 41 -9.48 -6.00 9.70
C PRO A 41 -8.33 -5.65 10.66
N ARG A 42 -8.29 -6.33 11.80
CA ARG A 42 -7.23 -6.14 12.80
C ARG A 42 -5.84 -6.47 12.24
N HIS A 43 -5.76 -7.51 11.41
CA HIS A 43 -4.54 -7.93 10.74
C HIS A 43 -4.69 -7.81 9.22
N ARG A 44 -3.74 -7.13 8.58
CA ARG A 44 -3.69 -6.90 7.12
C ARG A 44 -2.49 -7.57 6.45
N MET A 45 -1.84 -8.49 7.18
CA MET A 45 -0.72 -9.27 6.66
C MET A 45 -1.23 -10.37 5.72
N PRO A 46 -0.44 -10.75 4.70
CA PRO A 46 -0.73 -11.91 3.86
C PRO A 46 -0.96 -13.18 4.70
N LYS A 47 -1.74 -14.12 4.16
CA LYS A 47 -1.96 -15.43 4.78
C LYS A 47 -0.88 -16.39 4.33
N HIS A 48 -0.20 -17.03 5.27
CA HIS A 48 0.74 -18.12 4.95
C HIS A 48 -0.02 -19.43 4.75
N ASP A 49 0.32 -20.14 3.68
CA ASP A 49 -0.14 -21.52 3.45
C ASP A 49 0.99 -22.49 3.82
N PRO A 50 0.84 -23.29 4.89
CA PRO A 50 1.86 -24.24 5.33
C PRO A 50 2.15 -25.34 4.32
N ALA A 51 1.19 -25.67 3.46
CA ALA A 51 1.33 -26.76 2.49
C ALA A 51 2.23 -26.36 1.32
N THR A 52 2.13 -25.11 0.87
CA THR A 52 2.90 -24.60 -0.28
C THR A 52 4.09 -23.73 0.13
N ASP A 53 4.15 -23.32 1.40
CA ASP A 53 5.11 -22.33 1.93
C ASP A 53 5.05 -20.98 1.19
N LEU A 54 3.86 -20.61 0.71
CA LEU A 54 3.62 -19.37 -0.02
C LEU A 54 2.72 -18.42 0.77
N LEU A 55 2.93 -17.12 0.54
CA LEU A 55 2.05 -16.07 1.06
C LEU A 55 0.96 -15.77 0.03
N HIS A 56 -0.28 -15.92 0.47
CA HIS A 56 -1.49 -15.56 -0.25
C HIS A 56 -2.01 -14.21 0.19
N ILE A 57 -2.69 -13.53 -0.74
CA ILE A 57 -3.29 -12.23 -0.51
C ILE A 57 -4.35 -12.35 0.59
N SER A 58 -4.28 -11.47 1.59
CA SER A 58 -5.30 -11.36 2.61
C SER A 58 -6.51 -10.59 2.08
N ARG A 59 -7.72 -11.05 2.44
CA ARG A 59 -8.98 -10.55 1.90
C ARG A 59 -9.88 -9.99 3.00
N THR A 60 -10.70 -9.00 2.65
CA THR A 60 -11.75 -8.41 3.47
C THR A 60 -13.08 -8.53 2.77
N GLN A 61 -14.10 -8.95 3.50
CA GLN A 61 -15.46 -9.11 3.00
C GLN A 61 -16.33 -8.01 3.57
N PHE A 62 -17.16 -7.39 2.73
CA PHE A 62 -18.09 -6.36 3.16
C PHE A 62 -19.30 -6.25 2.23
N ARG A 63 -20.41 -5.72 2.74
CA ARG A 63 -21.62 -5.45 1.96
C ARG A 63 -21.58 -4.02 1.39
N VAL A 64 -21.78 -3.88 0.08
CA VAL A 64 -21.74 -2.57 -0.61
C VAL A 64 -22.83 -1.62 -0.12
N SER A 65 -23.95 -2.17 0.38
CA SER A 65 -25.06 -1.40 0.96
C SER A 65 -24.69 -0.68 2.24
N GLU A 66 -23.69 -1.16 2.99
CA GLU A 66 -23.24 -0.60 4.26
C GLU A 66 -22.11 0.42 4.09
N LEU A 67 -21.61 0.62 2.86
CA LEU A 67 -20.51 1.56 2.60
C LEU A 67 -21.01 3.00 2.45
N ASN A 68 -20.29 3.91 3.11
CA ASN A 68 -20.41 5.36 2.91
C ASN A 68 -20.13 5.75 1.45
N ALA A 69 -20.66 6.90 1.02
CA ALA A 69 -20.49 7.41 -0.35
C ALA A 69 -19.01 7.53 -0.76
N ILE A 70 -18.14 7.99 0.15
CA ILE A 70 -16.68 8.06 -0.07
C ILE A 70 -16.09 6.65 -0.24
N GLY A 71 -16.48 5.69 0.59
CA GLY A 71 -16.05 4.30 0.48
C GLY A 71 -16.45 3.68 -0.87
N ARG A 72 -17.66 3.98 -1.34
CA ARG A 72 -18.17 3.55 -2.66
C ARG A 72 -17.39 4.19 -3.82
N LEU A 73 -17.08 5.47 -3.73
CA LEU A 73 -16.25 6.16 -4.72
C LEU A 73 -14.83 5.57 -4.75
N CYS A 74 -14.18 5.43 -3.59
CA CYS A 74 -12.85 4.80 -3.48
C CYS A 74 -12.85 3.38 -4.06
N TYR A 75 -13.88 2.59 -3.77
CA TYR A 75 -14.06 1.26 -4.35
C TYR A 75 -14.14 1.30 -5.88
N HIS A 76 -14.95 2.19 -6.46
CA HIS A 76 -15.06 2.31 -7.92
C HIS A 76 -13.75 2.77 -8.56
N VAL A 77 -13.08 3.76 -7.98
CA VAL A 77 -11.79 4.26 -8.48
C VAL A 77 -10.74 3.15 -8.44
N PHE A 78 -10.60 2.46 -7.31
CA PHE A 78 -9.60 1.40 -7.17
C PHE A 78 -9.91 0.17 -8.04
N ARG A 79 -11.18 -0.16 -8.24
CA ARG A 79 -11.61 -1.18 -9.20
C ARG A 79 -11.25 -0.78 -10.63
N HIS A 80 -11.49 0.46 -11.02
CA HIS A 80 -11.17 0.96 -12.35
C HIS A 80 -9.66 1.00 -12.61
N LEU A 81 -8.88 1.40 -11.60
CA LEU A 81 -7.42 1.44 -11.65
C LEU A 81 -6.76 0.05 -11.55
N ARG A 82 -7.55 -1.04 -11.47
CA ARG A 82 -7.08 -2.43 -11.29
C ARG A 82 -6.10 -2.62 -10.12
N LEU A 83 -6.20 -1.77 -9.10
CA LEU A 83 -5.36 -1.83 -7.90
C LEU A 83 -5.82 -2.91 -6.91
N ILE A 84 -7.00 -3.48 -7.14
CA ILE A 84 -7.66 -4.42 -6.22
C ILE A 84 -8.26 -5.57 -7.03
N ARG A 85 -8.12 -6.79 -6.53
CA ARG A 85 -8.91 -7.94 -6.95
C ARG A 85 -10.18 -7.99 -6.10
N CYS A 86 -11.30 -7.72 -6.75
CA CYS A 86 -12.62 -7.81 -6.15
C CYS A 86 -13.31 -9.07 -6.67
N GLU A 87 -13.67 -9.98 -5.78
CA GLU A 87 -14.51 -11.15 -6.08
C GLU A 87 -15.92 -10.84 -5.56
N LEU A 88 -16.89 -10.91 -6.47
CA LEU A 88 -18.31 -10.77 -6.14
C LEU A 88 -18.82 -12.15 -5.75
N SER A 89 -19.15 -12.34 -4.48
CA SER A 89 -19.77 -13.57 -4.00
C SER A 89 -21.26 -13.29 -3.79
N THR A 90 -22.12 -14.11 -4.41
CA THR A 90 -23.57 -14.07 -4.19
C THR A 90 -23.91 -15.20 -3.24
N GLU A 91 -23.73 -14.97 -1.95
CA GLU A 91 -24.20 -15.87 -0.90
C GLU A 91 -25.34 -15.18 -0.12
N ASP A 92 -26.50 -15.84 -0.08
CA ASP A 92 -27.67 -15.56 0.77
C ASP A 92 -28.22 -14.11 0.78
N GLY A 93 -28.89 -13.72 -0.31
CA GLY A 93 -29.84 -12.59 -0.31
C GLY A 93 -29.23 -11.19 -0.28
N GLY A 94 -27.90 -11.05 -0.39
CA GLY A 94 -27.21 -9.77 -0.52
C GLY A 94 -25.90 -9.85 -1.30
N GLN A 95 -25.55 -8.78 -2.02
CA GLN A 95 -24.27 -8.70 -2.75
C GLN A 95 -23.12 -8.42 -1.76
N THR A 96 -22.31 -9.44 -1.45
CA THR A 96 -21.07 -9.29 -0.68
C THR A 96 -19.88 -9.15 -1.64
N VAL A 97 -18.98 -8.21 -1.32
CA VAL A 97 -17.76 -7.98 -2.09
C VAL A 97 -16.58 -8.41 -1.24
N THR A 98 -15.77 -9.30 -1.80
CA THR A 98 -14.49 -9.70 -1.23
C THR A 98 -13.38 -8.93 -1.94
N CYS A 99 -12.71 -8.03 -1.25
CA CYS A 99 -11.55 -7.29 -1.77
C CYS A 99 -10.26 -7.79 -1.14
N ASN A 100 -9.11 -7.59 -1.79
CA ASN A 100 -7.82 -7.69 -1.09
C ASN A 100 -7.63 -6.54 -0.09
N ASN A 101 -6.82 -6.78 0.94
CA ASN A 101 -6.40 -5.73 1.86
C ASN A 101 -5.51 -4.69 1.16
N PHE A 102 -5.65 -3.43 1.59
CA PHE A 102 -4.96 -2.31 0.94
C PHE A 102 -3.62 -2.07 1.62
N THR A 103 -2.63 -2.86 1.23
CA THR A 103 -1.23 -2.65 1.60
C THR A 103 -0.34 -2.92 0.41
N ILE A 104 0.82 -2.26 0.36
CA ILE A 104 1.81 -2.48 -0.72
C ILE A 104 2.30 -3.93 -0.76
N ILE A 105 2.26 -4.61 0.39
CA ILE A 105 2.61 -6.04 0.52
C ILE A 105 1.59 -6.90 -0.22
N ASN A 106 0.28 -6.73 0.06
CA ASN A 106 -0.76 -7.46 -0.65
C ASN A 106 -0.80 -7.09 -2.14
N PHE A 107 -0.47 -5.83 -2.48
CA PHE A 107 -0.34 -5.39 -3.88
C PHE A 107 0.84 -6.06 -4.59
N ALA A 108 1.99 -6.21 -3.93
CA ALA A 108 3.13 -6.93 -4.50
C ALA A 108 2.80 -8.41 -4.78
N ILE A 109 2.08 -9.07 -3.88
CA ILE A 109 1.58 -10.45 -4.10
C ILE A 109 0.49 -10.46 -5.19
N LEU A 110 -0.33 -9.42 -5.31
CA LEU A 110 -1.29 -9.29 -6.41
C LEU A 110 -0.61 -9.20 -7.79
N LEU A 111 0.54 -8.52 -7.87
CA LEU A 111 1.32 -8.40 -9.10
C LEU A 111 2.13 -9.66 -9.43
N THR A 112 2.73 -10.28 -8.43
CA THR A 112 3.66 -11.41 -8.61
C THR A 112 3.00 -12.79 -8.51
N GLY A 113 1.80 -12.86 -7.93
CA GLY A 113 1.18 -14.10 -7.50
C GLY A 113 1.64 -14.56 -6.11
N PRO A 114 1.18 -15.74 -5.65
CA PRO A 114 1.61 -16.32 -4.38
C PRO A 114 3.12 -16.51 -4.35
N ILE A 115 3.77 -15.94 -3.35
CA ILE A 115 5.23 -15.88 -3.26
C ILE A 115 5.70 -16.15 -1.84
N ARG A 116 6.86 -16.78 -1.69
CA ARG A 116 7.47 -17.03 -0.39
C ARG A 116 7.91 -15.74 0.29
N GLU A 117 7.86 -15.72 1.62
CA GLU A 117 8.11 -14.53 2.45
C GLU A 117 9.48 -13.89 2.22
N ASP A 118 10.53 -14.70 2.08
CA ASP A 118 11.89 -14.23 1.85
C ASP A 118 12.03 -13.48 0.51
N ARG A 119 11.39 -13.98 -0.54
CA ARG A 119 11.39 -13.36 -1.88
C ARG A 119 10.56 -12.08 -1.87
N LEU A 120 9.41 -12.08 -1.19
CA LEU A 120 8.59 -10.89 -1.01
C LEU A 120 9.36 -9.78 -0.29
N ASN A 121 10.06 -10.13 0.79
CA ASN A 121 10.87 -9.16 1.52
C ASN A 121 12.01 -8.60 0.65
N ARG A 122 12.72 -9.46 -0.10
CA ARG A 122 13.76 -9.00 -1.05
C ARG A 122 13.19 -8.08 -2.13
N LEU A 123 11.99 -8.37 -2.65
CA LEU A 123 11.30 -7.52 -3.62
C LEU A 123 10.99 -6.13 -3.03
N LEU A 124 10.46 -6.07 -1.81
CA LEU A 124 10.12 -4.80 -1.14
C LEU A 124 11.37 -3.99 -0.80
N VAL A 125 12.44 -4.64 -0.34
CA VAL A 125 13.74 -3.99 -0.11
C VAL A 125 14.33 -3.49 -1.43
N GLY A 126 14.24 -4.28 -2.50
CA GLY A 126 14.64 -3.86 -3.85
C GLY A 126 13.88 -2.61 -4.31
N PHE A 127 12.57 -2.57 -4.11
CA PHE A 127 11.75 -1.40 -4.38
C PHE A 127 12.19 -0.19 -3.55
N GLN A 128 12.48 -0.38 -2.26
CA GLN A 128 13.00 0.68 -1.39
C GLN A 128 14.34 1.24 -1.85
N LEU A 129 15.26 0.38 -2.32
CA LEU A 129 16.55 0.81 -2.87
C LEU A 129 16.36 1.62 -4.15
N ILE A 130 15.47 1.21 -5.04
CA ILE A 130 15.13 1.95 -6.27
C ILE A 130 14.58 3.34 -5.91
N CYS A 131 13.64 3.43 -4.96
CA CYS A 131 13.13 4.72 -4.50
C CYS A 131 14.20 5.59 -3.84
N ALA A 132 15.15 4.99 -3.12
CA ALA A 132 16.26 5.72 -2.52
C ALA A 132 17.23 6.27 -3.58
N LEU A 133 17.55 5.48 -4.61
CA LEU A 133 18.33 5.95 -5.76
C LEU A 133 17.60 7.10 -6.47
N PHE A 134 16.29 6.97 -6.68
CA PHE A 134 15.47 8.05 -7.23
C PHE A 134 15.53 9.32 -6.36
N ALA A 135 15.42 9.18 -5.04
CA ALA A 135 15.56 10.31 -4.11
C ALA A 135 16.94 10.99 -4.22
N PHE A 136 18.01 10.22 -4.40
CA PHE A 136 19.35 10.78 -4.64
C PHE A 136 19.45 11.50 -5.99
N THR A 137 18.83 10.98 -7.05
CA THR A 137 18.77 11.69 -8.34
C THR A 137 17.99 13.00 -8.23
N ILE A 138 16.95 13.07 -7.40
CA ILE A 138 16.29 14.36 -7.15
C ILE A 138 17.22 15.30 -6.38
N ARG A 139 17.92 14.79 -5.36
CA ARG A 139 18.72 15.60 -4.45
C ARG A 139 19.97 16.20 -5.07
N TYR A 140 20.69 15.47 -5.92
CA TYR A 140 21.99 15.92 -6.42
C TYR A 140 21.87 16.66 -7.76
N PRO A 141 21.45 16.02 -8.88
CA PRO A 141 21.35 16.72 -10.16
C PRO A 141 20.12 17.62 -10.30
N LEU A 142 18.99 17.32 -9.66
CA LEU A 142 17.75 18.12 -9.77
C LEU A 142 17.48 19.04 -8.57
N ALA A 143 18.48 19.26 -7.71
CA ALA A 143 18.30 20.01 -6.48
C ALA A 143 17.70 21.41 -6.71
N HIS A 144 18.18 22.08 -7.77
CA HIS A 144 17.77 23.42 -8.15
C HIS A 144 16.29 23.49 -8.57
N TYR A 145 15.69 22.42 -9.11
CA TYR A 145 14.27 22.43 -9.50
C TYR A 145 13.31 22.15 -8.34
N PHE A 146 13.76 21.37 -7.35
CA PHE A 146 12.90 20.91 -6.24
C PHE A 146 13.08 21.69 -4.94
N TYR A 147 14.26 22.28 -4.71
CA TYR A 147 14.57 22.97 -3.46
C TYR A 147 14.64 24.49 -3.59
N GLU A 148 14.91 25.02 -4.78
CA GLU A 148 14.70 26.44 -5.06
C GLU A 148 13.23 26.67 -5.39
N ALA A 149 12.42 26.78 -4.35
CA ALA A 149 11.20 27.56 -4.46
C ALA A 149 11.63 29.03 -4.58
N LYS A 150 11.25 29.64 -5.70
CA LYS A 150 11.34 31.09 -5.92
C LYS A 150 10.65 31.85 -4.81
#